data_AF-A0A8X6I2P5-F1
#
_entry.id   AF-A0A8X6I2P5-F1
#
_cell.length_a   1.000
_cell.length_b   1.000
_cell.length_c   1.000
_cell.angle_alpha   90.00
_cell.angle_beta   90.00
_cell.angle_gamma   90.00
#
_symmetry.space_group_name_H-M   'P 1'
#
loop_
_entity.id
_entity.type
_entity.pdbx_description
1 polymer ?
#
loop_
_entity_poly.entity_id
_entity_poly.type
_entity_poly.pdbx_seq_one_letter_code
_entity_poly.pdbx_strand_id
1 'polypeptide(L)' 'MASFCFGSCFLKDFLESGRNADGSIPPMQFEQLSFSDPIFVSYTSGTTGLPKAIVHGIG' A
#
# COMPACT_ATOMS: atom_id res chain seq x y z
N MET A 1 25.14 -15.66 -11.46
CA MET A 1 24.37 -16.16 -10.31
C MET A 1 23.55 -14.99 -9.80
N ALA A 2 22.30 -14.86 -10.25
CA ALA A 2 21.48 -13.68 -9.95
C ALA A 2 21.09 -13.70 -8.47
N SER A 3 21.43 -12.62 -7.76
CA SER A 3 20.99 -12.39 -6.40
C SER A 3 19.47 -12.19 -6.42
N PHE A 4 18.71 -13.18 -5.97
CA PHE A 4 17.29 -12.98 -5.69
C PHE A 4 17.19 -12.09 -4.47
N CYS A 5 16.56 -10.93 -4.62
CA CYS A 5 16.31 -10.02 -3.51
C CYS A 5 15.38 -10.73 -2.52
N PHE A 6 15.76 -10.80 -1.25
CA PHE A 6 14.97 -11.47 -0.22
C PHE A 6 13.58 -10.81 -0.12
N GLY A 7 12.51 -11.60 -0.28
CA GLY A 7 11.13 -11.11 -0.29
C GLY A 7 10.59 -10.68 -1.66
N SER A 8 11.35 -10.85 -2.74
CA SER A 8 10.84 -10.63 -4.11
C SER A 8 10.13 -11.87 -4.66
N CYS A 9 9.07 -11.66 -5.46
CA CYS A 9 8.39 -12.70 -6.24
C CYS A 9 8.09 -12.18 -7.65
N PHE A 10 7.87 -13.07 -8.63
CA PHE A 10 7.42 -12.62 -9.94
C PHE A 10 5.96 -12.17 -9.88
N LEU A 11 5.57 -11.26 -10.77
CA LEU A 11 4.20 -10.76 -10.85
C LEU A 11 3.16 -11.89 -10.98
N LYS A 12 3.49 -12.97 -11.70
CA LYS A 12 2.61 -14.14 -11.83
C LYS A 12 2.38 -14.82 -10.49
N ASP A 13 3.45 -15.07 -9.72
CA ASP A 13 3.37 -15.71 -8.41
C ASP A 13 2.56 -14.85 -7.42
N PHE A 14 2.75 -13.53 -7.45
CA PHE A 14 1.97 -12.59 -6.66
C PHE A 14 0.47 -12.64 -7.00
N LEU A 15 0.13 -12.61 -8.30
CA LEU A 15 -1.27 -12.64 -8.74
C LEU A 15 -1.95 -13.97 -8.39
N GLU A 16 -1.26 -15.10 -8.52
CA GLU A 16 -1.80 -16.40 -8.12
C GLU A 16 -2.02 -16.50 -6.61
N SER A 17 -1.18 -15.85 -5.78
CA SER A 17 -1.33 -15.85 -4.33
C SER A 17 -2.64 -15.21 -3.82
N GLY A 18 -3.28 -14.36 -4.63
CA GLY A 18 -4.53 -13.69 -4.30
C GLY A 18 -5.80 -14.45 -4.68
N ARG A 19 -5.69 -15.65 -5.26
CA ARG A 19 -6.84 -16.43 -5.74
C ARG A 19 -7.34 -17.44 -4.70
N ASN A 20 -8.63 -17.75 -4.76
CA ASN A 20 -9.22 -18.83 -3.97
C ASN A 20 -8.79 -20.21 -4.51
N ALA A 21 -8.99 -21.27 -3.72
CA ALA A 21 -8.66 -22.65 -4.10
C ALA A 21 -9.41 -23.15 -5.35
N ASP A 22 -10.57 -22.57 -5.66
CA ASP A 22 -11.36 -22.84 -6.86
C ASP A 22 -10.94 -21.99 -8.08
N GLY A 23 -9.91 -21.15 -7.93
CA GLY A 23 -9.40 -20.25 -8.97
C GLY A 23 -10.19 -18.94 -9.13
N SER A 24 -11.24 -18.71 -8.33
CA SER A 24 -11.99 -17.46 -8.33
C SER A 24 -11.21 -16.32 -7.67
N ILE A 25 -11.60 -15.07 -8.00
CA ILE A 25 -11.06 -13.86 -7.37
C ILE A 25 -11.99 -13.49 -6.21
N PRO A 26 -11.49 -13.37 -4.96
CA PRO A 26 -12.32 -12.97 -3.83
C PRO A 26 -12.89 -11.56 -4.04
N PRO A 27 -14.12 -11.28 -3.56
CA PRO A 27 -14.70 -9.96 -3.68
C PRO A 27 -13.87 -8.94 -2.88
N MET A 28 -13.64 -7.77 -3.48
CA MET A 28 -12.94 -6.67 -2.82
C MET A 28 -13.81 -6.11 -1.68
N GLN A 29 -13.22 -5.98 -0.50
CA GLN A 29 -13.86 -5.37 0.66
C GLN A 29 -13.16 -4.05 0.98
N PHE A 30 -13.95 -2.99 1.13
CA PHE A 30 -13.45 -1.66 1.48
C PHE A 30 -13.90 -1.30 2.90
N GLU A 31 -12.99 -0.77 3.70
CA GLU A 31 -13.33 -0.21 5.00
C GLU A 31 -14.03 1.14 4.85
N GLN A 32 -15.09 1.35 5.62
CA GLN A 32 -15.76 2.65 5.71
C GLN A 32 -15.07 3.46 6.82
N LEU A 33 -14.53 4.61 6.45
CA LEU A 33 -13.75 5.47 7.33
C LEU A 33 -14.48 6.80 7.54
N SER A 34 -14.23 7.42 8.69
CA SER A 34 -14.73 8.76 9.01
C SER A 34 -14.05 9.82 8.15
N PHE A 35 -14.73 10.96 7.95
CA PHE A 35 -14.19 12.06 7.14
C PHE A 35 -12.82 12.57 7.63
N SER A 36 -12.56 12.49 8.94
CA SER A 36 -11.32 12.97 9.55
C SER A 36 -10.21 11.92 9.61
N ASP A 37 -10.45 10.69 9.14
CA ASP A 37 -9.41 9.66 9.15
C ASP A 37 -8.28 10.05 8.19
N PRO A 38 -7.01 9.81 8.57
CA PRO A 38 -5.87 10.18 7.74
C PRO A 38 -5.74 9.25 6.53
N ILE A 39 -5.67 9.81 5.32
CA ILE A 39 -5.39 9.02 4.09
C ILE A 39 -3.89 8.84 3.90
N PHE A 40 -3.13 9.94 3.95
CA PHE A 40 -1.70 9.92 3.68
C PHE A 40 -0.95 10.95 4.51
N VAL A 41 0.28 10.58 4.88
CA VAL A 41 1.26 11.49 5.46
C VAL A 41 2.30 11.77 4.40
N SER A 42 2.30 12.98 3.86
CA SER A 42 3.32 13.42 2.92
C SER A 42 4.47 14.07 3.69
N TYR A 43 5.66 13.49 3.58
CA TYR A 43 6.89 14.07 4.10
C TYR A 43 7.58 14.86 2.98
N THR A 44 7.70 16.17 3.19
CA THR A 44 8.37 17.06 2.25
C THR A 44 9.64 17.61 2.86
N SER A 45 10.69 17.74 2.06
CA SER A 45 11.92 18.43 2.49
C SER A 45 11.58 19.89 2.77
N GLY A 46 11.69 20.30 4.03
CA GLY A 46 11.56 21.70 4.41
C GLY A 46 12.77 22.52 3.95
N THR A 47 12.65 23.84 3.92
CA THR A 47 13.78 24.74 3.67
C THR A 47 14.71 24.88 4.88
N THR A 48 14.24 24.52 6.08
CA THR A 48 15.01 24.38 7.33
C THR A 48 14.30 23.39 8.26
N GLY A 49 15.04 22.71 9.16
CA GLY A 49 14.48 21.82 10.19
C GLY A 49 14.06 20.42 9.69
N LEU A 50 13.31 19.69 10.52
CA LEU A 50 12.80 18.36 10.19
C LEU A 50 11.75 18.40 9.05
N PRO A 51 11.59 17.32 8.26
CA PRO A 51 10.60 17.24 7.20
C PRO A 51 9.18 17.55 7.69
N LYS A 52 8.42 18.32 6.91
CA LYS A 52 7.04 18.64 7.25
C LYS A 52 6.15 17.44 6.94
N ALA A 53 5.45 16.94 7.97
CA ALA A 53 4.43 15.91 7.84
C ALA A 53 3.08 16.58 7.58
N ILE A 54 2.57 16.45 6.35
CA ILE A 54 1.25 16.96 5.98
C ILE A 54 0.28 15.78 6.00
N VAL A 55 -0.70 15.84 6.89
CA VAL A 55 -1.78 14.85 7.01
C VAL A 55 -3.01 15.38 6.29
N HIS A 56 -3.52 14.61 5.33
CA HIS A 56 -4.80 14.91 4.69
C HIS A 56 -5.86 13.93 5.19
N GLY A 57 -7.03 14.47 5.57
CA GLY A 57 -8.22 13.70 5.89
C GLY A 57 -8.86 13.08 4.65
N ILE A 58 -9.95 12.33 4.86
CA ILE A 58 -10.65 11.62 3.78
C ILE A 58 -11.47 12.53 2.86
N GLY A 59 -11.81 13.74 3.28
CA GLY A 59 -12.41 14.72 2.37
C GLY A 59 -12.05 16.18 2.63
#